data_AF-A0AA43HT10-F1
#
_entry.id   AF-A0AA43HT10-F1
#
_cell.length_a   1.000
_cell.length_b   1.000
_cell.length_c   1.000
_cell.angle_alpha   90.00
_cell.angle_beta   90.00
_cell.angle_gamma   90.00
#
_symmetry.space_group_name_H-M   'P 1'
#
loop_
_entity.id
_entity.type
_entity.pdbx_description
1 polymer ?
#
loop_
_entity_poly.entity_id
_entity_poly.type
_entity_poly.pdbx_seq_one_letter_code
_entity_poly.pdbx_strand_id
1 'polypeptide(L)'
;MKKYLLKVLLLSIIAAPFISCSDDDDEPWVEPEVNLTGAYILNSGMMKTVDGNLAYYDIDNKKVTTDIFSKMNDGLSLGDAVQDMKVYGSKMYITVTNSNKIYVTNRRAKLVKDGIISPENESKQPLRPRSIVTNNGKVYVSTEAGYVLRIDTTSMAMDKVKVGTFTEEMTIVGNKLYVTNSRVGSNIVSVLNLNNFTAQKKDIVVDDNPAVITRDAQGNVYVICWGDFNAATTTSSFNKIDSNDKVTQIATNAATLMAVDGDRILLILLDYINSIINFSYYDINTGKIEDKSFITDGTEVADVNSLTVDPVTRNIYIGINRNNSMGEMYIFSSEGKLISKFGTGGYYPMGAYFLKGIK
;
A
#
# COMPACT_ATOMS: atom_id res chain seq x y z
N MET A 1 -66.24 -30.04 47.03
CA MET A 1 -66.16 -29.45 48.39
C MET A 1 -64.84 -29.85 49.04
N LYS A 2 -64.21 -28.90 49.75
CA LYS A 2 -62.92 -28.93 50.47
C LYS A 2 -61.63 -28.71 49.65
N LYS A 3 -61.17 -27.45 49.69
CA LYS A 3 -59.78 -26.98 49.56
C LYS A 3 -58.97 -27.41 50.79
N TYR A 4 -57.66 -27.69 50.66
CA TYR A 4 -56.56 -27.39 51.60
C TYR A 4 -55.21 -27.68 50.88
N LEU A 5 -54.41 -26.65 50.54
CA LEU A 5 -53.21 -26.13 51.24
C LEU A 5 -51.89 -26.94 51.05
N LEU A 6 -51.02 -26.38 50.20
CA LEU A 6 -49.57 -26.10 50.35
C LEU A 6 -48.71 -26.98 51.31
N LYS A 7 -47.62 -27.59 50.78
CA LYS A 7 -46.21 -27.56 51.29
C LYS A 7 -45.24 -28.43 50.45
N VAL A 8 -44.55 -27.77 49.50
CA VAL A 8 -43.08 -27.68 49.26
C VAL A 8 -42.11 -28.87 49.50
N LEU A 9 -41.15 -29.01 48.54
CA LEU A 9 -39.81 -29.67 48.52
C LEU A 9 -39.82 -31.21 48.30
N LEU A 10 -39.04 -31.85 47.42
CA LEU A 10 -37.79 -31.55 46.69
C LEU A 10 -37.79 -32.39 45.39
N LEU A 11 -37.53 -31.81 44.22
CA LEU A 11 -37.32 -32.54 42.96
C LEU A 11 -35.82 -32.57 42.68
N SER A 12 -35.19 -33.73 42.88
CA SER A 12 -33.84 -34.03 42.39
C SER A 12 -33.92 -34.39 40.91
N ILE A 13 -33.77 -33.39 40.05
CA ILE A 13 -33.51 -33.59 38.62
C ILE A 13 -32.03 -33.90 38.45
N ILE A 14 -31.76 -35.11 37.98
CA ILE A 14 -30.45 -35.56 37.52
C ILE A 14 -30.09 -34.71 36.30
N ALA A 15 -29.14 -33.78 36.46
CA ALA A 15 -28.52 -33.08 35.36
C ALA A 15 -27.49 -34.01 34.71
N ALA A 16 -27.75 -34.44 33.47
CA ALA A 16 -26.70 -34.94 32.59
C ALA A 16 -25.72 -33.80 32.31
N PRO A 17 -24.40 -34.02 32.32
CA PRO A 17 -23.47 -33.02 31.84
C PRO A 17 -23.68 -32.86 30.34
N PHE A 18 -24.23 -31.70 29.95
CA PHE A 18 -24.04 -31.18 28.61
C PHE A 18 -22.54 -30.93 28.45
N ILE A 19 -21.87 -31.79 27.67
CA ILE A 19 -20.58 -31.46 27.09
C ILE A 19 -20.89 -30.41 26.01
N SER A 20 -20.87 -29.15 26.43
CA SER A 20 -20.72 -28.01 25.54
C SER A 20 -19.24 -27.92 25.21
N CYS A 21 -18.84 -28.40 24.03
CA CYS A 21 -17.57 -27.96 23.45
C CYS A 21 -17.74 -26.50 23.03
N SER A 22 -17.35 -25.61 23.94
CA SER A 22 -17.06 -24.22 23.66
C SER A 22 -15.71 -23.93 24.31
N ASP A 23 -14.67 -24.57 23.77
CA ASP A 23 -13.28 -24.22 24.03
C ASP A 23 -12.75 -23.60 22.74
N ASP A 24 -13.25 -22.39 22.41
CA ASP A 24 -12.41 -21.41 21.71
C ASP A 24 -11.48 -20.86 22.79
N ASP A 25 -10.52 -21.69 23.20
CA ASP A 25 -9.43 -21.29 24.06
C ASP A 25 -8.65 -20.21 23.28
N ASP A 26 -8.58 -19.01 23.87
CA ASP A 26 -7.64 -17.98 23.51
C ASP A 26 -6.22 -18.56 23.61
N GLU A 27 -5.74 -19.21 22.54
CA GLU A 27 -4.34 -19.61 22.47
C GLU A 27 -3.50 -18.37 22.76
N PRO A 28 -2.60 -18.42 23.77
CA PRO A 28 -1.82 -17.25 24.14
C PRO A 28 -1.05 -16.78 22.91
N TRP A 29 -1.18 -15.49 22.57
CA TRP A 29 -0.46 -14.93 21.44
C TRP A 29 1.03 -15.22 21.56
N VAL A 30 1.56 -15.92 20.56
CA VAL A 30 3.00 -16.16 20.42
C VAL A 30 3.52 -15.17 19.38
N GLU A 31 4.53 -14.37 19.76
CA GLU A 31 5.23 -13.49 18.83
C GLU A 31 5.75 -14.33 17.65
N PRO A 32 5.34 -14.05 16.41
CA PRO A 32 5.84 -14.79 15.27
C PRO A 32 7.33 -14.49 15.06
N GLU A 33 8.12 -15.50 14.75
CA GLU A 33 9.47 -15.27 14.22
C GLU A 33 9.34 -14.55 12.87
N VAL A 34 9.67 -13.26 12.85
CA VAL A 34 9.69 -12.49 11.61
C VAL A 34 10.95 -12.84 10.83
N ASN A 35 10.78 -13.73 9.86
CA ASN A 35 11.80 -14.19 8.93
C ASN A 35 12.11 -13.12 7.87
N LEU A 36 13.39 -13.06 7.47
CA LEU A 36 13.87 -12.16 6.42
C LEU A 36 13.24 -12.45 5.05
N THR A 37 12.62 -13.60 4.86
CA THR A 37 11.93 -14.05 3.65
C THR A 37 10.46 -13.66 3.60
N GLY A 38 9.87 -13.12 4.67
CA GLY A 38 8.45 -12.78 4.69
C GLY A 38 8.08 -11.45 4.02
N ALA A 39 6.78 -11.22 3.90
CA ALA A 39 6.20 -10.00 3.37
C ALA A 39 5.14 -9.44 4.32
N TYR A 40 5.11 -8.11 4.47
CA TYR A 40 4.03 -7.42 5.15
C TYR A 40 2.93 -7.04 4.16
N ILE A 41 1.67 -7.26 4.51
CA ILE A 41 0.52 -6.83 3.73
C ILE A 41 -0.14 -5.67 4.48
N LEU A 42 -0.07 -4.48 3.88
CA LEU A 42 -0.65 -3.28 4.44
C LEU A 42 -2.10 -3.17 3.98
N ASN A 43 -3.02 -2.87 4.89
CA ASN A 43 -4.42 -2.62 4.55
C ASN A 43 -4.79 -1.20 4.98
N SER A 44 -5.42 -0.45 4.08
CA SER A 44 -5.80 0.96 4.34
C SER A 44 -6.81 1.10 5.47
N GLY A 45 -7.66 0.08 5.66
CA GLY A 45 -8.88 0.22 6.45
C GLY A 45 -9.97 0.94 5.67
N MET A 46 -11.15 1.05 6.27
CA MET A 46 -12.29 1.78 5.70
C MET A 46 -12.30 3.19 6.27
N MET A 47 -12.12 4.18 5.39
CA MET A 47 -11.98 5.57 5.81
C MET A 47 -13.08 5.99 6.80
N LYS A 48 -12.67 6.55 7.95
CA LYS A 48 -13.51 7.00 9.09
C LYS A 48 -14.27 5.93 9.87
N THR A 49 -14.24 4.65 9.46
CA THR A 49 -15.05 3.60 10.09
C THR A 49 -14.23 2.43 10.62
N VAL A 50 -13.18 2.02 9.91
CA VAL A 50 -12.32 0.91 10.28
C VAL A 50 -10.87 1.33 10.07
N ASP A 51 -10.08 1.30 11.13
CA ASP A 51 -8.65 1.57 11.04
C ASP A 51 -7.94 0.54 10.15
N GLY A 52 -6.83 0.96 9.54
CA GLY A 52 -5.97 0.05 8.79
C GLY A 52 -5.24 -0.94 9.71
N ASN A 53 -4.78 -2.04 9.12
CA ASN A 53 -3.98 -3.03 9.82
C ASN A 53 -2.77 -3.49 9.00
N LEU A 54 -1.91 -4.25 9.65
CA LEU A 54 -0.73 -4.85 9.05
C LEU A 54 -0.79 -6.36 9.27
N ALA A 55 -0.78 -7.13 8.20
CA ALA A 55 -0.58 -8.58 8.27
C ALA A 55 0.85 -8.95 7.89
N TYR A 56 1.34 -10.05 8.43
CA TYR A 56 2.63 -10.65 8.07
C TYR A 56 2.40 -12.01 7.42
N TYR A 57 2.94 -12.19 6.22
CA TYR A 57 2.95 -13.45 5.50
C TYR A 57 4.35 -14.07 5.57
N ASP A 58 4.45 -15.20 6.26
CA ASP A 58 5.62 -16.07 6.22
C ASP A 58 5.57 -16.88 4.92
N ILE A 59 6.46 -16.52 3.98
CA ILE A 59 6.53 -17.13 2.65
C ILE A 59 6.97 -18.60 2.74
N ASP A 60 7.86 -18.95 3.66
CA ASP A 60 8.44 -20.30 3.75
C ASP A 60 7.43 -21.28 4.34
N ASN A 61 6.71 -20.86 5.39
CA ASN A 61 5.72 -21.70 6.07
C ASN A 61 4.28 -21.48 5.55
N LYS A 62 4.08 -20.53 4.64
CA LYS A 62 2.77 -20.11 4.11
C LYS A 62 1.77 -19.72 5.21
N LYS A 63 2.24 -19.13 6.30
CA LYS A 63 1.41 -18.72 7.45
C LYS A 63 1.16 -17.22 7.43
N VAL A 64 -0.09 -16.82 7.73
CA VAL A 64 -0.48 -15.41 7.87
C VAL A 64 -0.70 -15.09 9.33
N THR A 65 -0.14 -13.97 9.80
CA THR A 65 -0.43 -13.36 11.09
C THR A 65 -1.04 -11.99 10.88
N THR A 66 -2.33 -11.83 11.20
CA THR A 66 -3.02 -10.53 11.09
C THR A 66 -2.70 -9.64 12.29
N ASP A 67 -2.94 -8.33 12.12
CA ASP A 67 -2.88 -7.31 13.18
C ASP A 67 -1.54 -7.25 13.91
N ILE A 68 -0.45 -7.57 13.20
CA ILE A 68 0.88 -7.71 13.81
C ILE A 68 1.36 -6.40 14.41
N PHE A 69 1.03 -5.24 13.83
CA PHE A 69 1.36 -3.95 14.43
C PHE A 69 0.68 -3.77 15.80
N SER A 70 -0.62 -4.05 15.91
CA SER A 70 -1.35 -3.90 17.17
C SER A 70 -0.86 -4.89 18.23
N LYS A 71 -0.68 -6.16 17.85
CA LYS A 71 -0.13 -7.21 18.73
C LYS A 71 1.25 -6.86 19.27
N MET A 72 2.11 -6.29 18.42
CA MET A 72 3.45 -5.89 18.84
C MET A 72 3.44 -4.61 19.69
N ASN A 73 2.43 -3.77 19.61
CA ASN A 73 2.40 -2.44 20.27
C ASN A 73 1.25 -2.31 21.26
N ASP A 74 0.99 -3.36 22.05
CA ASP A 74 0.11 -3.31 23.22
C ASP A 74 -1.31 -2.82 22.88
N GLY A 75 -1.83 -3.26 21.72
CA GLY A 75 -3.17 -2.91 21.24
C GLY A 75 -3.26 -1.62 20.43
N LEU A 76 -2.14 -0.92 20.18
CA LEU A 76 -2.14 0.32 19.41
C LEU A 76 -2.57 0.07 17.95
N SER A 77 -3.65 0.75 17.54
CA SER A 77 -4.11 0.74 16.15
C SER A 77 -3.22 1.60 15.22
N LEU A 78 -3.10 1.20 13.95
CA LEU A 78 -2.46 2.05 12.93
C LEU A 78 -3.27 3.33 12.69
N GLY A 79 -4.60 3.26 12.73
CA GLY A 79 -5.48 4.42 12.55
C GLY A 79 -6.09 4.52 11.14
N ASP A 80 -6.70 5.67 10.88
CA ASP A 80 -7.52 5.92 9.69
C ASP A 80 -6.71 6.25 8.42
N ALA A 81 -7.05 5.60 7.31
CA ALA A 81 -6.47 5.74 5.98
C ALA A 81 -4.95 5.50 5.95
N VAL A 82 -4.54 4.26 6.19
CA VAL A 82 -3.15 3.81 6.06
C VAL A 82 -2.77 3.77 4.58
N GLN A 83 -1.69 4.45 4.18
CA GLN A 83 -1.46 4.76 2.77
C GLN A 83 -0.30 3.99 2.15
N ASP A 84 0.89 4.01 2.76
CA ASP A 84 2.09 3.43 2.17
C ASP A 84 3.05 2.91 3.27
N MET A 85 3.96 2.03 2.89
CA MET A 85 4.99 1.49 3.76
C MET A 85 6.33 1.34 3.03
N LYS A 86 7.43 1.48 3.77
CA LYS A 86 8.75 1.09 3.26
C LYS A 86 9.57 0.42 4.32
N VAL A 87 10.14 -0.73 3.98
CA VAL A 87 11.20 -1.36 4.77
C VAL A 87 12.53 -0.82 4.27
N TYR A 88 13.34 -0.24 5.16
CA TYR A 88 14.63 0.36 4.81
C TYR A 88 15.63 0.22 5.94
N GLY A 89 16.76 -0.42 5.66
CA GLY A 89 17.71 -0.83 6.70
C GLY A 89 17.02 -1.70 7.76
N SER A 90 17.21 -1.40 9.03
CA SER A 90 16.60 -2.13 10.15
C SER A 90 15.20 -1.65 10.56
N LYS A 91 14.62 -0.68 9.84
CA LYS A 91 13.35 -0.04 10.20
C LYS A 91 12.30 -0.20 9.11
N MET A 92 11.05 0.01 9.51
CA MET A 92 9.92 0.17 8.61
C MET A 92 9.25 1.51 8.89
N TYR A 93 8.80 2.16 7.83
CA TYR A 93 8.12 3.45 7.85
C TYR A 93 6.72 3.24 7.29
N ILE A 94 5.68 3.69 7.99
CA ILE A 94 4.28 3.49 7.60
C ILE A 94 3.56 4.83 7.67
N THR A 95 2.98 5.28 6.57
CA THR A 95 2.21 6.53 6.51
C THR A 95 0.73 6.28 6.76
N VAL A 96 0.12 7.12 7.58
CA VAL A 96 -1.30 7.06 7.91
C VAL A 96 -1.89 8.46 7.71
N THR A 97 -2.59 8.63 6.59
CA THR A 97 -2.94 9.94 6.04
C THR A 97 -3.91 10.70 6.93
N ASN A 98 -5.05 10.11 7.28
CA ASN A 98 -6.09 10.83 8.06
C ASN A 98 -5.70 10.96 9.52
N SER A 99 -4.92 10.02 10.05
CA SER A 99 -4.35 10.12 11.39
C SER A 99 -3.18 11.11 11.48
N ASN A 100 -2.69 11.64 10.34
CA ASN A 100 -1.48 12.48 10.25
C ASN A 100 -0.28 11.87 10.99
N LYS A 101 0.01 10.58 10.75
CA LYS A 101 1.11 9.86 11.41
C LYS A 101 2.04 9.22 10.41
N ILE A 102 3.32 9.16 10.78
CA ILE A 102 4.31 8.25 10.22
C ILE A 102 4.81 7.41 11.37
N TYR A 103 4.50 6.11 11.34
CA TYR A 103 5.04 5.17 12.31
C TYR A 103 6.38 4.65 11.84
N VAL A 104 7.33 4.57 12.76
CA VAL A 104 8.65 3.99 12.55
C VAL A 104 8.80 2.82 13.50
N THR A 105 8.97 1.64 12.91
CA THR A 105 9.07 0.37 13.64
C THR A 105 10.38 -0.32 13.31
N ASN A 106 10.79 -1.28 14.13
CA ASN A 106 11.79 -2.26 13.71
C ASN A 106 11.17 -3.22 12.69
N ARG A 107 11.97 -4.12 12.11
CA ARG A 107 11.47 -5.13 11.15
C ARG A 107 10.43 -6.11 11.72
N ARG A 108 10.16 -6.12 13.03
CA ARG A 108 9.12 -6.93 13.68
C ARG A 108 7.84 -6.16 13.93
N ALA A 109 7.66 -4.97 13.33
CA ALA A 109 6.53 -4.08 13.55
C ALA A 109 6.40 -3.50 14.98
N LYS A 110 7.40 -3.66 15.86
CA LYS A 110 7.46 -2.96 17.16
C LYS A 110 7.94 -1.52 16.93
N LEU A 111 7.26 -0.55 17.51
CA LEU A 111 7.67 0.85 17.47
C LEU A 111 9.09 1.02 18.01
N VAL A 112 9.89 1.82 17.29
CA VAL A 112 11.15 2.31 17.85
C VAL A 112 10.86 3.42 18.84
N LYS A 113 11.82 3.72 19.72
CA LYS A 113 11.72 4.87 20.62
C LYS A 113 11.48 6.15 19.78
N ASP A 114 10.50 6.95 20.19
CA ASP A 114 10.07 8.17 19.49
C ASP A 114 9.62 7.93 18.02
N GLY A 115 9.23 6.69 17.71
CA GLY A 115 8.84 6.23 16.37
C GLY A 115 7.44 6.66 15.92
N ILE A 116 6.87 7.73 16.47
CA ILE A 116 5.59 8.28 16.03
C ILE A 116 5.84 9.73 15.63
N ILE A 117 5.72 10.01 14.34
CA ILE A 117 5.93 11.34 13.78
C ILE A 117 4.60 11.90 13.32
N SER A 118 4.25 13.10 13.78
CA SER A 118 3.05 13.83 13.33
C SER A 118 3.48 15.11 12.60
N PRO A 119 3.55 15.11 11.26
CA PRO A 119 4.12 16.22 10.50
C PRO A 119 3.15 17.41 10.44
N GLU A 120 3.67 18.61 10.67
CA GLU A 120 2.90 19.87 10.69
C GLU A 120 3.57 20.98 9.86
N ASN A 121 2.78 21.93 9.36
CA ASN A 121 3.31 23.18 8.82
C ASN A 121 3.66 24.20 9.92
N GLU A 122 4.15 25.37 9.53
CA GLU A 122 4.55 26.46 10.43
C GLU A 122 3.36 26.98 11.28
N SER A 123 2.13 26.77 10.82
CA SER A 123 0.88 27.11 11.50
C SER A 123 0.26 25.94 12.27
N LYS A 124 1.04 24.88 12.55
CA LYS A 124 0.61 23.67 13.27
C LYS A 124 -0.56 22.92 12.61
N GLN A 125 -0.72 23.06 11.30
CA GLN A 125 -1.70 22.29 10.55
C GLN A 125 -1.10 20.96 10.09
N PRO A 126 -1.85 19.85 10.17
CA PRO A 126 -1.38 18.53 9.77
C PRO A 126 -1.04 18.51 8.28
N LEU A 127 0.08 17.86 7.93
CA LEU A 127 0.50 17.77 6.53
C LEU A 127 -0.14 16.59 5.77
N ARG A 128 -0.62 15.57 6.49
CA ARG A 128 -1.27 14.34 5.99
C ARG A 128 -0.34 13.54 5.05
N PRO A 129 0.52 12.66 5.60
CA PRO A 129 1.54 11.96 4.82
C PRO A 129 0.92 10.95 3.84
N ARG A 130 1.59 10.74 2.69
CA ARG A 130 1.11 9.93 1.56
C ARG A 130 2.11 8.82 1.19
N SER A 131 2.94 9.00 0.18
CA SER A 131 3.87 7.97 -0.32
C SER A 131 5.26 8.05 0.31
N ILE A 132 6.00 6.95 0.31
CA ILE A 132 7.34 6.80 0.85
C ILE A 132 8.32 6.31 -0.22
N VAL A 133 9.44 7.02 -0.37
CA VAL A 133 10.63 6.50 -1.08
C VAL A 133 11.88 6.67 -0.23
N THR A 134 12.91 5.87 -0.51
CA THR A 134 14.13 5.83 0.31
C THR A 134 15.36 5.93 -0.56
N ASN A 135 16.35 6.70 -0.12
CA ASN A 135 17.62 6.84 -0.81
C ASN A 135 18.72 7.33 0.15
N ASN A 136 19.92 6.77 0.04
CA ASN A 136 21.13 7.25 0.74
C ASN A 136 20.94 7.56 2.24
N GLY A 137 20.36 6.63 3.00
CA GLY A 137 20.16 6.80 4.45
C GLY A 137 19.03 7.75 4.83
N LYS A 138 18.21 8.18 3.86
CA LYS A 138 17.06 9.07 4.05
C LYS A 138 15.76 8.40 3.61
N VAL A 139 14.69 8.77 4.28
CA VAL A 139 13.30 8.46 3.91
C VAL A 139 12.64 9.75 3.48
N TYR A 140 11.99 9.72 2.31
CA TYR A 140 11.24 10.85 1.77
C TYR A 140 9.76 10.52 1.81
N VAL A 141 8.94 11.45 2.29
CA VAL A 141 7.50 11.25 2.44
C VAL A 141 6.76 12.42 1.81
N SER A 142 5.91 12.17 0.82
CA SER A 142 5.02 13.19 0.26
C SER A 142 3.84 13.42 1.20
N THR A 143 3.14 14.54 1.05
CA THR A 143 2.00 14.87 1.91
C THR A 143 0.86 15.48 1.08
N GLU A 144 -0.41 15.32 1.46
CA GLU A 144 -1.50 15.97 0.72
C GLU A 144 -1.36 17.50 0.75
N ALA A 145 -0.83 18.03 1.85
CA ALA A 145 -0.49 19.43 1.96
C ALA A 145 0.65 19.86 1.01
N GLY A 146 1.17 18.99 0.14
CA GLY A 146 2.10 19.29 -0.95
C GLY A 146 3.55 19.52 -0.52
N TYR A 147 3.94 18.96 0.63
CA TYR A 147 5.30 18.93 1.10
C TYR A 147 5.94 17.59 0.79
N VAL A 148 7.27 17.60 0.64
CA VAL A 148 8.10 16.41 0.79
C VAL A 148 8.88 16.55 2.10
N LEU A 149 8.70 15.60 2.99
CA LEU A 149 9.49 15.42 4.20
C LEU A 149 10.74 14.62 3.87
N ARG A 150 11.85 14.88 4.57
CA ARG A 150 13.07 14.08 4.54
C ARG A 150 13.47 13.74 5.96
N ILE A 151 13.45 12.46 6.28
CA ILE A 151 13.77 11.91 7.59
C ILE A 151 15.14 11.23 7.51
N ASP A 152 16.06 11.61 8.39
CA ASP A 152 17.31 10.90 8.60
C ASP A 152 17.07 9.57 9.31
N THR A 153 17.53 8.47 8.74
CA THR A 153 17.24 7.13 9.26
C THR A 153 18.00 6.79 10.56
N THR A 154 19.04 7.56 10.88
CA THR A 154 19.87 7.38 12.10
C THR A 154 19.40 8.30 13.22
N SER A 155 19.34 9.61 12.96
CA SER A 155 19.01 10.61 13.97
C SER A 155 17.50 10.86 14.13
N MET A 156 16.68 10.39 13.18
CA MET A 156 15.25 10.69 13.09
C MET A 156 14.93 12.18 12.87
N ALA A 157 15.94 13.01 12.60
CA ALA A 157 15.73 14.42 12.27
C ALA A 157 14.94 14.56 10.96
N MET A 158 14.00 15.51 10.92
CA MET A 158 13.12 15.74 9.79
C MET A 158 13.28 17.18 9.26
N ASP A 159 13.46 17.28 7.94
CA ASP A 159 13.29 18.53 7.19
C ASP A 159 12.08 18.42 6.25
N LYS A 160 11.58 19.54 5.73
CA LYS A 160 10.51 19.55 4.72
C LYS A 160 10.69 20.65 3.69
N VAL A 161 10.21 20.38 2.48
CA VAL A 161 10.14 21.36 1.38
C VAL A 161 8.77 21.31 0.74
N LYS A 162 8.18 22.48 0.51
CA LYS A 162 6.96 22.62 -0.28
C LYS A 162 7.31 22.42 -1.75
N VAL A 163 6.66 21.47 -2.42
CA VAL A 163 6.90 21.16 -3.85
C VAL A 163 5.66 21.37 -4.72
N GLY A 164 4.45 21.34 -4.14
CA GLY A 164 3.22 21.49 -4.91
C GLY A 164 1.97 21.42 -4.04
N THR A 165 0.90 20.78 -4.52
CA THR A 165 -0.37 20.61 -3.79
C THR A 165 -0.94 19.23 -4.08
N PHE A 166 -1.56 18.57 -3.09
CA PHE A 166 -2.11 17.22 -3.22
C PHE A 166 -1.08 16.23 -3.77
N THR A 167 0.13 16.22 -3.19
CA THR A 167 1.18 15.33 -3.68
C THR A 167 0.91 13.89 -3.29
N GLU A 168 1.12 12.96 -4.23
CA GLU A 168 0.87 11.52 -4.07
C GLU A 168 2.17 10.72 -4.20
N GLU A 169 2.26 9.77 -5.13
CA GLU A 169 3.42 8.90 -5.27
C GLU A 169 4.68 9.63 -5.72
N MET A 170 5.82 8.99 -5.44
CA MET A 170 7.13 9.52 -5.78
C MET A 170 8.05 8.45 -6.36
N THR A 171 9.01 8.88 -7.18
CA THR A 171 10.16 8.04 -7.56
C THR A 171 11.44 8.85 -7.66
N ILE A 172 12.59 8.18 -7.53
CA ILE A 172 13.92 8.81 -7.54
C ILE A 172 14.72 8.33 -8.74
N VAL A 173 15.18 9.23 -9.61
CA VAL A 173 16.19 8.91 -10.63
C VAL A 173 17.42 9.77 -10.41
N GLY A 174 18.56 9.14 -10.12
CA GLY A 174 19.77 9.84 -9.73
C GLY A 174 19.53 10.77 -8.54
N ASN A 175 19.73 12.08 -8.75
CA ASN A 175 19.52 13.11 -7.73
C ASN A 175 18.18 13.85 -7.85
N LYS A 176 17.26 13.37 -8.69
CA LYS A 176 15.92 13.94 -8.85
C LYS A 176 14.90 13.05 -8.15
N LEU A 177 14.08 13.66 -7.30
CA LEU A 177 12.86 13.06 -6.78
C LEU A 177 11.68 13.65 -7.54
N TYR A 178 10.97 12.82 -8.27
CA TYR A 178 9.75 13.16 -9.01
C TYR A 178 8.55 12.92 -8.09
N VAL A 179 7.62 13.87 -8.05
CA VAL A 179 6.48 13.89 -7.14
C VAL A 179 5.23 14.22 -7.93
N THR A 180 4.24 13.33 -7.94
CA THR A 180 2.96 13.58 -8.62
C THR A 180 2.11 14.56 -7.80
N ASN A 181 1.37 15.45 -8.47
CA ASN A 181 0.36 16.33 -7.85
C ASN A 181 -1.04 15.86 -8.30
N SER A 182 -1.65 14.97 -7.52
CA SER A 182 -2.87 14.24 -7.91
C SER A 182 -4.12 14.99 -7.49
N ARG A 183 -4.74 15.65 -8.47
CA ARG A 183 -6.09 16.17 -8.37
C ARG A 183 -6.62 16.37 -9.78
N VAL A 184 -7.92 16.20 -9.98
CA VAL A 184 -8.58 16.65 -11.23
C VAL A 184 -8.29 18.14 -11.43
N GLY A 185 -7.82 18.50 -12.62
CA GLY A 185 -7.35 19.83 -13.00
C GLY A 185 -5.88 20.11 -12.70
N SER A 186 -5.15 19.16 -12.10
CA SER A 186 -3.70 19.22 -11.92
C SER A 186 -3.01 18.29 -12.90
N ASN A 187 -1.96 18.75 -13.56
CA ASN A 187 -1.23 18.00 -14.58
C ASN A 187 0.29 18.05 -14.35
N ILE A 188 0.70 18.15 -13.09
CA ILE A 188 2.07 18.48 -12.71
C ILE A 188 2.76 17.32 -12.00
N VAL A 189 3.94 16.96 -12.49
CA VAL A 189 4.97 16.24 -11.73
C VAL A 189 6.05 17.24 -11.32
N SER A 190 6.14 17.49 -10.01
CA SER A 190 7.16 18.36 -9.44
C SER A 190 8.48 17.61 -9.29
N VAL A 191 9.60 18.34 -9.39
CA VAL A 191 10.94 17.76 -9.25
C VAL A 191 11.68 18.40 -8.09
N LEU A 192 12.16 17.58 -7.17
CA LEU A 192 13.00 17.98 -6.04
C LEU A 192 14.45 17.55 -6.30
N ASN A 193 15.40 18.48 -6.16
CA ASN A 193 16.82 18.15 -6.21
C ASN A 193 17.28 17.62 -4.85
N LEU A 194 17.78 16.38 -4.81
CA LEU A 194 18.18 15.72 -3.56
C LEU A 194 19.53 16.18 -3.01
N ASN A 195 20.41 16.77 -3.83
CA ASN A 195 21.73 17.24 -3.37
C ASN A 195 21.62 18.37 -2.36
N ASN A 196 20.73 19.32 -2.63
CA ASN A 196 20.50 20.49 -1.79
C ASN A 196 19.10 20.51 -1.16
N PHE A 197 18.26 19.53 -1.48
CA PHE A 197 16.90 19.39 -0.99
C PHE A 197 16.07 20.66 -1.25
N THR A 198 16.02 21.09 -2.52
CA THR A 198 15.24 22.26 -2.96
C THR A 198 14.37 21.94 -4.17
N ALA A 199 13.14 22.42 -4.19
CA ALA A 199 12.24 22.27 -5.33
C ALA A 199 12.87 22.93 -6.57
N GLN A 200 12.76 22.27 -7.73
CA GLN A 200 13.16 22.86 -8.99
C GLN A 200 12.09 23.86 -9.46
N LYS A 201 12.51 24.89 -10.19
CA LYS A 201 11.60 25.91 -10.71
C LYS A 201 10.76 25.42 -11.90
N LYS A 202 11.18 24.33 -12.54
CA LYS A 202 10.54 23.80 -13.73
C LYS A 202 9.74 22.56 -13.34
N ASP A 203 8.44 22.69 -13.43
CA ASP A 203 7.51 21.57 -13.33
C ASP A 203 7.44 20.80 -14.65
N ILE A 204 7.13 19.51 -14.56
CA ILE A 204 6.92 18.64 -15.72
C ILE A 204 5.41 18.51 -15.94
N VAL A 205 4.96 18.94 -17.11
CA VAL A 205 3.55 18.87 -17.50
C VAL A 205 3.27 17.51 -18.13
N VAL A 206 2.36 16.75 -17.52
CA VAL A 206 1.84 15.46 -17.98
C VAL A 206 0.33 15.58 -18.25
N ASP A 207 -0.38 14.46 -18.32
CA ASP A 207 -1.85 14.47 -18.41
C ASP A 207 -2.52 14.71 -17.05
N ASP A 208 -3.83 14.93 -17.07
CA ASP A 208 -4.62 15.29 -15.90
C ASP A 208 -4.62 14.23 -14.79
N ASN A 209 -4.50 14.69 -13.55
CA ASN A 209 -4.50 13.90 -12.33
C ASN A 209 -3.38 12.82 -12.28
N PRO A 210 -2.09 13.20 -12.33
CA PRO A 210 -0.99 12.27 -12.16
C PRO A 210 -1.02 11.67 -10.76
N ALA A 211 -1.02 10.34 -10.66
CA ALA A 211 -1.24 9.64 -9.40
C ALA A 211 -0.16 8.60 -9.11
N VAL A 212 0.00 7.61 -9.99
CA VAL A 212 0.92 6.48 -9.82
C VAL A 212 2.22 6.76 -10.58
N ILE A 213 3.39 6.56 -9.96
CA ILE A 213 4.68 6.86 -10.58
C ILE A 213 5.73 5.80 -10.28
N THR A 214 6.46 5.37 -11.31
CA THR A 214 7.56 4.41 -11.16
C THR A 214 8.71 4.74 -12.11
N ARG A 215 9.77 3.94 -12.07
CA ARG A 215 10.94 4.08 -12.95
C ARG A 215 11.46 2.75 -13.45
N ASP A 216 12.10 2.76 -14.60
CA ASP A 216 12.90 1.64 -15.08
C ASP A 216 14.36 1.72 -14.61
N ALA A 217 15.15 0.71 -14.97
CA ALA A 217 16.58 0.65 -14.67
C ALA A 217 17.41 1.62 -15.54
N GLN A 218 16.87 2.05 -16.68
CA GLN A 218 17.50 2.98 -17.62
C GLN A 218 17.32 4.45 -17.19
N GLY A 219 16.55 4.71 -16.13
CA GLY A 219 16.30 6.04 -15.59
C GLY A 219 15.14 6.79 -16.24
N ASN A 220 14.30 6.12 -17.02
CA ASN A 220 13.03 6.70 -17.44
C ASN A 220 12.01 6.59 -16.31
N VAL A 221 11.15 7.59 -16.22
CA VAL A 221 10.04 7.64 -15.27
C VAL A 221 8.74 7.40 -16.01
N TYR A 222 7.85 6.64 -15.39
CA TYR A 222 6.54 6.32 -15.93
C TYR A 222 5.47 6.82 -14.98
N VAL A 223 4.42 7.44 -15.52
CA VAL A 223 3.36 8.07 -14.73
C VAL A 223 2.02 7.60 -15.27
N ILE A 224 1.16 7.08 -14.39
CA ILE A 224 -0.26 6.93 -14.69
C ILE A 224 -0.98 8.18 -14.20
N CYS A 225 -1.68 8.80 -15.12
CA CYS A 225 -2.60 9.88 -14.85
C CYS A 225 -4.02 9.30 -14.82
N TRP A 226 -4.76 9.51 -13.74
CA TRP A 226 -6.10 8.94 -13.58
C TRP A 226 -7.17 9.68 -14.35
N GLY A 227 -6.91 10.93 -14.77
CA GLY A 227 -7.93 11.81 -15.32
C GLY A 227 -9.07 12.08 -14.33
N ASP A 228 -10.28 12.26 -14.87
CA ASP A 228 -11.51 12.50 -14.11
C ASP A 228 -12.53 11.41 -14.40
N PHE A 229 -12.62 10.42 -13.51
CA PHE A 229 -13.59 9.32 -13.63
C PHE A 229 -15.06 9.77 -13.51
N ASN A 230 -15.34 11.02 -13.10
CA ASN A 230 -16.71 11.57 -13.09
C ASN A 230 -17.10 12.17 -14.44
N ALA A 231 -16.12 12.46 -15.30
CA ALA A 231 -16.36 12.96 -16.64
C ALA A 231 -16.51 11.78 -17.60
N ALA A 232 -17.65 11.70 -18.30
CA ALA A 232 -17.97 10.59 -19.20
C ALA A 232 -16.97 10.37 -20.36
N THR A 233 -16.06 11.32 -20.58
CA THR A 233 -15.10 11.31 -21.70
C THR A 233 -13.65 11.19 -21.26
N THR A 234 -13.34 11.31 -19.96
CA THR A 234 -11.95 11.30 -19.49
C THR A 234 -11.58 9.89 -19.04
N THR A 235 -10.45 9.41 -19.55
CA THR A 235 -9.89 8.09 -19.20
C THR A 235 -8.51 8.28 -18.59
N SER A 236 -7.98 7.24 -17.95
CA SER A 236 -6.60 7.28 -17.48
C SER A 236 -5.62 7.37 -18.66
N SER A 237 -4.37 7.70 -18.40
CA SER A 237 -3.33 7.65 -19.41
C SER A 237 -2.01 7.18 -18.82
N PHE A 238 -1.14 6.66 -19.68
CA PHE A 238 0.19 6.18 -19.32
C PHE A 238 1.25 7.02 -20.03
N ASN A 239 2.09 7.70 -19.26
CA ASN A 239 3.07 8.66 -19.73
C ASN A 239 4.49 8.20 -19.39
N LYS A 240 5.44 8.55 -20.26
CA LYS A 240 6.88 8.41 -20.03
C LYS A 240 7.53 9.78 -19.93
N ILE A 241 8.41 9.95 -18.95
CA ILE A 241 9.31 11.09 -18.78
C ILE A 241 10.73 10.56 -18.99
N ASP A 242 11.42 11.05 -20.01
CA ASP A 242 12.80 10.65 -20.30
C ASP A 242 13.84 11.39 -19.42
N SER A 243 15.12 11.09 -19.60
CA SER A 243 16.22 11.71 -18.83
C SER A 243 16.35 13.23 -19.03
N ASN A 244 15.76 13.79 -20.09
CA ASN A 244 15.72 15.23 -20.39
C ASN A 244 14.43 15.88 -19.87
N ASP A 245 13.65 15.16 -19.07
CA ASP A 245 12.33 15.56 -18.58
C ASP A 245 11.32 15.80 -19.72
N LYS A 246 11.52 15.17 -20.89
CA LYS A 246 10.55 15.21 -22.00
C LYS A 246 9.46 14.19 -21.75
N VAL A 247 8.22 14.64 -21.85
CA VAL A 247 7.03 13.80 -21.69
C VAL A 247 6.58 13.22 -23.03
N THR A 248 6.18 11.95 -23.02
CA THR A 248 5.50 11.27 -24.13
C THR A 248 4.34 10.46 -23.56
N GLN A 249 3.12 10.74 -24.01
CA GLN A 249 1.96 9.90 -23.72
C GLN A 249 2.09 8.61 -24.54
N ILE A 250 2.18 7.47 -23.86
CA ILE A 250 2.29 6.14 -24.48
C ILE A 250 0.91 5.68 -24.94
N ALA A 251 -0.10 5.83 -24.09
CA ALA A 251 -1.46 5.39 -24.37
C ALA A 251 -2.48 6.10 -23.46
N THR A 252 -3.73 6.13 -23.91
CA THR A 252 -4.91 6.45 -23.11
C THR A 252 -5.66 5.17 -22.74
N ASN A 253 -6.43 5.22 -21.65
CA ASN A 253 -7.18 4.14 -21.03
C ASN A 253 -6.40 2.82 -20.93
N ALA A 254 -5.11 2.90 -20.54
CA ALA A 254 -4.21 1.75 -20.56
C ALA A 254 -3.98 1.10 -19.19
N ALA A 255 -4.01 1.90 -18.13
CA ALA A 255 -3.72 1.43 -16.77
C ALA A 255 -4.26 2.39 -15.71
N THR A 256 -4.57 1.86 -14.54
CA THR A 256 -4.83 2.60 -13.29
C THR A 256 -3.85 2.21 -12.18
N LEU A 257 -3.21 1.04 -12.29
CA LEU A 257 -2.15 0.53 -11.43
C LEU A 257 -0.98 0.03 -12.29
N MET A 258 0.23 0.11 -11.73
CA MET A 258 1.42 -0.49 -12.34
C MET A 258 2.42 -0.99 -11.32
N ALA A 259 3.21 -1.99 -11.71
CA ALA A 259 4.39 -2.41 -10.97
C ALA A 259 5.51 -2.79 -11.93
N VAL A 260 6.74 -2.45 -11.56
CA VAL A 260 7.92 -2.78 -12.37
C VAL A 260 8.30 -4.24 -12.12
N ASP A 261 8.39 -4.98 -13.21
CA ASP A 261 8.90 -6.34 -13.29
C ASP A 261 10.08 -6.36 -14.26
N GLY A 262 11.20 -5.75 -13.85
CA GLY A 262 12.48 -5.82 -14.57
C GLY A 262 12.41 -5.03 -15.86
N ASP A 263 12.45 -5.70 -17.00
CA ASP A 263 12.29 -5.06 -18.32
C ASP A 263 10.81 -4.93 -18.74
N ARG A 264 9.88 -5.28 -17.84
CA ARG A 264 8.44 -5.09 -18.02
C ARG A 264 7.88 -4.13 -16.98
N ILE A 265 6.82 -3.42 -17.33
CA ILE A 265 5.94 -2.76 -16.37
C ILE A 265 4.59 -3.45 -16.49
N LEU A 266 4.18 -4.18 -15.44
CA LEU A 266 2.86 -4.79 -15.38
C LEU A 266 1.82 -3.69 -15.23
N LEU A 267 0.74 -3.78 -16.00
CA LEU A 267 -0.33 -2.79 -16.06
C LEU A 267 -1.66 -3.46 -15.74
N ILE A 268 -2.41 -2.86 -14.81
CA ILE A 268 -3.82 -3.22 -14.59
C ILE A 268 -4.65 -1.98 -14.92
N LEU A 269 -5.61 -2.14 -15.81
CA LEU A 269 -6.65 -1.16 -16.08
C LEU A 269 -7.91 -1.54 -15.29
N LEU A 270 -8.40 -0.62 -14.48
CA LEU A 270 -9.74 -0.66 -13.90
C LEU A 270 -10.58 0.42 -14.57
N ASP A 271 -11.36 0.04 -15.56
CA ASP A 271 -12.29 0.94 -16.26
C ASP A 271 -13.63 0.95 -15.53
N TYR A 272 -13.80 1.95 -14.66
CA TYR A 272 -15.03 2.13 -13.87
C TYR A 272 -16.25 2.50 -14.73
N ILE A 273 -16.04 3.09 -15.91
CA ILE A 273 -17.13 3.50 -16.81
C ILE A 273 -17.75 2.28 -17.45
N ASN A 274 -16.90 1.38 -17.98
CA ASN A 274 -17.35 0.19 -18.70
C ASN A 274 -17.39 -1.07 -17.83
N SER A 275 -16.96 -0.99 -16.57
CA SER A 275 -16.82 -2.11 -15.64
C SER A 275 -15.90 -3.22 -16.21
N ILE A 276 -14.80 -2.81 -16.84
CA ILE A 276 -13.80 -3.71 -17.44
C ILE A 276 -12.54 -3.71 -16.59
N ILE A 277 -11.97 -4.91 -16.39
CA ILE A 277 -10.59 -5.07 -15.91
C ILE A 277 -9.74 -5.65 -17.03
N ASN A 278 -8.56 -5.05 -17.27
CA ASN A 278 -7.58 -5.60 -18.20
C ASN A 278 -6.23 -5.77 -17.53
N PHE A 279 -5.54 -6.87 -17.88
CA PHE A 279 -4.19 -7.17 -17.43
C PHE A 279 -3.28 -7.18 -18.65
N SER A 280 -2.24 -6.35 -18.64
CA SER A 280 -1.28 -6.24 -19.74
C SER A 280 0.09 -5.89 -19.20
N TYR A 281 1.09 -5.75 -20.07
CA TYR A 281 2.37 -5.20 -19.66
C TYR A 281 2.98 -4.31 -20.74
N TYR A 282 3.75 -3.33 -20.31
CA TYR A 282 4.60 -2.53 -21.17
C TYR A 282 6.00 -3.14 -21.21
N ASP A 283 6.49 -3.47 -22.40
CA ASP A 283 7.86 -3.92 -22.63
C ASP A 283 8.77 -2.68 -22.78
N ILE A 284 9.69 -2.52 -21.83
CA ILE A 284 10.58 -1.35 -21.75
C ILE A 284 11.55 -1.30 -22.93
N ASN A 285 12.00 -2.47 -23.41
CA ASN A 285 13.00 -2.57 -24.46
C ASN A 285 12.41 -2.22 -25.84
N THR A 286 11.19 -2.68 -26.12
CA THR A 286 10.49 -2.39 -27.39
C THR A 286 9.72 -1.08 -27.35
N GLY A 287 9.40 -0.58 -26.16
CA GLY A 287 8.64 0.64 -25.94
C GLY A 287 7.15 0.50 -26.25
N LYS A 288 6.59 -0.71 -26.14
CA LYS A 288 5.20 -1.03 -26.52
C LYS A 288 4.42 -1.67 -25.39
N ILE A 289 3.10 -1.44 -25.39
CA ILE A 289 2.16 -2.21 -24.58
C ILE A 289 1.88 -3.51 -25.31
N GLU A 290 2.13 -4.62 -24.64
CA GLU A 290 1.72 -5.95 -25.05
C GLU A 290 0.39 -6.25 -24.38
N ASP A 291 -0.70 -6.28 -25.17
CA ASP A 291 -2.06 -6.59 -24.69
C ASP A 291 -2.21 -8.10 -24.45
N LYS A 292 -1.43 -8.58 -23.48
CA LYS A 292 -1.34 -9.97 -23.06
C LYS A 292 -1.36 -10.01 -21.54
N SER A 293 -2.35 -10.70 -20.99
CA SER A 293 -2.45 -10.94 -19.56
C SER A 293 -1.17 -11.58 -19.02
N PHE A 294 -0.65 -10.98 -17.95
CA PHE A 294 0.42 -11.57 -17.14
C PHE A 294 -0.10 -12.62 -16.15
N ILE A 295 -1.42 -12.79 -16.01
CA ILE A 295 -2.04 -13.95 -15.37
C ILE A 295 -2.32 -14.99 -16.45
N THR A 296 -1.70 -16.16 -16.36
CA THR A 296 -1.58 -17.11 -17.48
C THR A 296 -2.33 -18.43 -17.28
N ASP A 297 -2.85 -18.69 -16.07
CA ASP A 297 -3.55 -19.93 -15.73
C ASP A 297 -5.09 -19.81 -15.77
N GLY A 298 -5.60 -18.64 -16.15
CA GLY A 298 -7.04 -18.36 -16.22
C GLY A 298 -7.69 -18.03 -14.88
N THR A 299 -6.91 -17.82 -13.81
CA THR A 299 -7.46 -17.33 -12.54
C THR A 299 -8.17 -15.99 -12.74
N GLU A 300 -9.46 -15.93 -12.40
CA GLU A 300 -10.23 -14.69 -12.45
C GLU A 300 -9.87 -13.77 -11.28
N VAL A 301 -9.49 -12.54 -11.62
CA VAL A 301 -9.14 -11.48 -10.67
C VAL A 301 -9.97 -10.25 -11.02
N ALA A 302 -10.62 -9.69 -10.01
CA ALA A 302 -11.46 -8.49 -10.09
C ALA A 302 -11.28 -7.68 -8.80
N ASP A 303 -11.86 -6.47 -8.75
CA ASP A 303 -11.84 -5.59 -7.56
C ASP A 303 -10.44 -5.35 -6.99
N VAL A 304 -9.48 -5.10 -7.87
CA VAL A 304 -8.06 -4.93 -7.50
C VAL A 304 -7.86 -3.58 -6.79
N ASN A 305 -7.10 -3.59 -5.70
CA ASN A 305 -6.68 -2.39 -4.97
C ASN A 305 -5.18 -2.13 -5.06
N SER A 306 -4.36 -3.17 -5.23
CA SER A 306 -2.91 -3.02 -5.29
C SER A 306 -2.25 -4.06 -6.18
N LEU A 307 -1.09 -3.67 -6.70
CA LEU A 307 -0.20 -4.50 -7.50
C LEU A 307 1.23 -4.28 -7.02
N THR A 308 1.90 -5.34 -6.59
CA THR A 308 3.31 -5.29 -6.18
C THR A 308 4.05 -6.52 -6.73
N VAL A 309 5.35 -6.39 -6.99
CA VAL A 309 6.19 -7.48 -7.49
C VAL A 309 7.33 -7.69 -6.51
N ASP A 310 7.56 -8.94 -6.10
CA ASP A 310 8.70 -9.29 -5.26
C ASP A 310 9.99 -9.06 -6.08
N PRO A 311 10.91 -8.18 -5.61
CA PRO A 311 12.12 -7.86 -6.35
C PRO A 311 13.08 -9.05 -6.49
N VAL A 312 12.93 -10.11 -5.68
CA VAL A 312 13.79 -11.30 -5.69
C VAL A 312 13.16 -12.42 -6.50
N THR A 313 11.95 -12.84 -6.12
CA THR A 313 11.29 -13.99 -6.76
C THR A 313 10.53 -13.64 -8.02
N ARG A 314 10.24 -12.35 -8.22
CA ARG A 314 9.42 -11.84 -9.33
C ARG A 314 7.96 -12.32 -9.26
N ASN A 315 7.56 -12.89 -8.12
CA ASN A 315 6.18 -13.23 -7.85
C ASN A 315 5.34 -11.95 -7.78
N ILE A 316 4.12 -12.03 -8.30
CA ILE A 316 3.19 -10.91 -8.46
C ILE A 316 2.14 -11.00 -7.36
N TYR A 317 2.00 -9.94 -6.59
CA TYR A 317 1.08 -9.82 -5.46
C TYR A 317 -0.03 -8.84 -5.83
N ILE A 318 -1.26 -9.34 -5.85
CA ILE A 318 -2.46 -8.56 -6.18
C ILE A 318 -3.39 -8.53 -4.97
N GLY A 319 -3.60 -7.33 -4.43
CA GLY A 319 -4.55 -7.10 -3.36
C GLY A 319 -5.95 -6.88 -3.91
N ILE A 320 -6.94 -7.57 -3.33
CA ILE A 320 -8.34 -7.52 -3.76
C ILE A 320 -9.22 -7.17 -2.57
N ASN A 321 -10.28 -6.39 -2.80
CA ASN A 321 -11.35 -6.15 -1.84
C ASN A 321 -12.71 -6.20 -2.54
N ARG A 322 -13.49 -7.27 -2.30
CA ARG A 322 -14.79 -7.45 -2.94
C ARG A 322 -15.91 -6.96 -2.04
N ASN A 323 -16.79 -6.09 -2.53
CA ASN A 323 -18.06 -5.74 -1.86
C ASN A 323 -17.92 -5.35 -0.38
N ASN A 324 -16.87 -4.61 0.00
CA ASN A 324 -16.56 -4.26 1.39
C ASN A 324 -16.40 -5.48 2.31
N SER A 325 -15.89 -6.61 1.81
CA SER A 325 -15.41 -7.72 2.61
C SER A 325 -14.01 -7.42 3.14
N MET A 326 -13.51 -8.26 4.06
CA MET A 326 -12.06 -8.28 4.32
C MET A 326 -11.31 -8.57 3.01
N GLY A 327 -10.17 -7.93 2.85
CA GLY A 327 -9.31 -8.04 1.70
C GLY A 327 -8.61 -9.40 1.61
N GLU A 328 -8.23 -9.74 0.39
CA GLU A 328 -7.44 -10.92 0.07
C GLU A 328 -6.15 -10.50 -0.63
N MET A 329 -5.11 -11.31 -0.48
CA MET A 329 -3.87 -11.19 -1.26
C MET A 329 -3.71 -12.44 -2.13
N TYR A 330 -3.59 -12.22 -3.44
CA TYR A 330 -3.33 -13.27 -4.43
C TYR A 330 -1.86 -13.20 -4.81
N ILE A 331 -1.18 -14.35 -4.81
CA ILE A 331 0.22 -14.47 -5.19
C ILE A 331 0.30 -15.31 -6.45
N PHE A 332 0.82 -14.73 -7.52
CA PHE A 332 1.14 -15.42 -8.76
C PHE A 332 2.65 -15.58 -8.91
N SER A 333 3.08 -16.65 -9.57
CA SER A 333 4.48 -16.83 -9.95
C SER A 333 4.91 -15.80 -10.98
N SER A 334 6.21 -15.70 -11.25
CA SER A 334 6.73 -14.82 -12.30
C SER A 334 6.22 -15.17 -13.71
N GLU A 335 5.75 -16.40 -13.90
CA GLU A 335 5.09 -16.91 -15.10
C GLU A 335 3.57 -16.69 -15.11
N GLY A 336 3.00 -16.09 -14.05
CA GLY A 336 1.58 -15.75 -14.00
C GLY A 336 0.65 -16.84 -13.49
N LYS A 337 1.16 -17.84 -12.77
CA LYS A 337 0.34 -18.93 -12.21
C LYS A 337 0.07 -18.73 -10.72
N LEU A 338 -1.15 -18.98 -10.26
CA LEU A 338 -1.52 -18.82 -8.86
C LEU A 338 -0.71 -19.76 -7.97
N ILE A 339 0.00 -19.18 -7.00
CA ILE A 339 0.76 -19.88 -5.97
C ILE A 339 -0.07 -20.02 -4.69
N SER A 340 -0.72 -18.93 -4.29
CA SER A 340 -1.43 -18.84 -3.00
C SER A 340 -2.48 -17.72 -3.03
N LYS A 341 -3.47 -17.85 -2.16
CA LYS A 341 -4.40 -16.78 -1.80
C LYS A 341 -4.74 -16.87 -0.31
N PHE A 342 -4.89 -15.73 0.35
CA PHE A 342 -5.25 -15.68 1.76
C PHE A 342 -5.93 -14.36 2.13
N GLY A 343 -6.73 -14.38 3.21
CA GLY A 343 -7.31 -13.18 3.79
C GLY A 343 -6.26 -12.35 4.52
N THR A 344 -6.29 -11.03 4.34
CA THR A 344 -5.32 -10.10 4.94
C THR A 344 -5.74 -9.65 6.35
N GLY A 345 -6.97 -9.96 6.78
CA GLY A 345 -7.54 -9.53 8.05
C GLY A 345 -7.85 -8.03 8.13
N GLY A 346 -7.77 -7.30 7.02
CA GLY A 346 -8.08 -5.87 6.94
C GLY A 346 -8.84 -5.52 5.67
N TYR A 347 -9.04 -4.23 5.41
CA TYR A 347 -9.78 -3.74 4.24
C TYR A 347 -8.88 -2.96 3.29
N TYR A 348 -9.14 -3.10 1.98
CA TYR A 348 -8.39 -2.47 0.89
C TYR A 348 -6.87 -2.67 1.00
N PRO A 349 -6.36 -3.85 0.62
CA PRO A 349 -4.93 -4.13 0.67
C PRO A 349 -4.17 -3.17 -0.25
N MET A 350 -3.20 -2.45 0.31
CA MET A 350 -2.39 -1.42 -0.35
C MET A 350 -1.09 -1.97 -0.97
N GLY A 351 -0.78 -3.24 -0.72
CA GLY A 351 0.34 -3.94 -1.37
C GLY A 351 1.10 -4.87 -0.42
N ALA A 352 2.07 -5.58 -0.99
CA ALA A 352 3.02 -6.40 -0.25
C ALA A 352 4.38 -5.69 -0.14
N TYR A 353 4.96 -5.71 1.06
CA TYR A 353 6.22 -5.05 1.41
C TYR A 353 7.21 -6.10 1.92
N PHE A 354 8.19 -6.42 1.09
CA PHE A 354 9.11 -7.55 1.28
C PHE A 354 10.25 -7.23 2.24
N LEU A 355 10.65 -8.20 3.09
CA LEU A 355 11.80 -8.07 4.00
C LEU A 355 13.14 -8.48 3.39
N LYS A 356 13.10 -9.24 2.28
CA LYS A 356 14.27 -9.70 1.52
C LYS A 356 14.59 -8.74 0.37
N GLY A 357 15.87 -8.68 -0.04
CA GLY A 357 16.29 -7.90 -1.22
C GLY A 357 16.48 -6.41 -0.96
N ILE A 358 16.36 -5.97 0.29
CA ILE A 358 16.60 -4.57 0.70
C ILE A 358 18.10 -4.38 0.87
N LYS A 359 18.72 -3.60 -0.02
CA LYS A 359 20.10 -3.11 0.13
C LYS A 359 20.16 -1.87 1.01
#